data_AF-A0A1A8P2S8-F1
#
_entry.id   AF-A0A1A8P2S8-F1
#
_cell.length_a   1.000
_cell.length_b   1.000
_cell.length_c   1.000
_cell.angle_alpha   90.00
_cell.angle_beta   90.00
_cell.angle_gamma   90.00
#
_symmetry.space_group_name_H-M   'P 1'
#
loop_
_entity.id
_entity.type
_entity.pdbx_description
1 polymer ?
#
loop_
_entity_poly.entity_id
_entity_poly.type
_entity_poly.pdbx_seq_one_letter_code
_entity_poly.pdbx_strand_id
1 'polypeptide(L)'
;RGSRHHGLRVIIPPRTCAAPTRITCRLVKPQKLTTPPPLVEGEGLASRIISLGPSSMQFLGPVIVEIPHFSSLARGDRELVILRSENGSVWKEHRNRYGDEVLETILNGMDEELESQEELEKKRIRRIISTDFPLYFAVVSRIQQESDLIGPEGGRLSSKLVPRVEAIFPETAVTKRVRLGLQAQPIPDELLTRQLGNQA
;
A
#
# COMPACT_ATOMS: atom_id res chain seq x y z
N ARG A 1 -21.21 1.75 3.95
CA ARG A 1 -20.72 1.78 2.54
C ARG A 1 -20.93 3.19 1.97
N GLY A 2 -20.00 3.73 1.17
CA GLY A 2 -20.13 5.07 0.59
C GLY A 2 -21.09 5.11 -0.61
N SER A 3 -21.99 6.09 -0.68
CA SER A 3 -22.94 6.24 -1.80
C SER A 3 -22.33 6.87 -3.06
N ARG A 4 -21.35 7.76 -2.89
CA ARG A 4 -20.78 8.57 -3.99
C ARG A 4 -19.67 7.87 -4.78
N HIS A 5 -19.06 6.84 -4.21
CA HIS A 5 -17.95 6.12 -4.84
C HIS A 5 -18.13 4.63 -4.58
N HIS A 6 -18.48 3.90 -5.63
CA HIS A 6 -18.55 2.44 -5.60
C HIS A 6 -17.19 1.88 -5.15
N GLY A 7 -17.23 0.97 -4.18
CA GLY A 7 -16.04 0.30 -3.64
C GLY A 7 -15.40 0.93 -2.40
N LEU A 8 -15.75 2.17 -2.01
CA LEU A 8 -15.27 2.74 -0.74
C LEU A 8 -16.11 2.22 0.43
N ARG A 9 -15.47 1.45 1.32
CA ARG A 9 -16.12 0.88 2.52
C ARG A 9 -15.23 1.12 3.74
N VAL A 10 -15.84 1.61 4.81
CA VAL A 10 -15.24 1.69 6.15
C VAL A 10 -16.03 0.76 7.04
N ILE A 11 -15.33 -0.14 7.72
CA ILE A 11 -15.91 -1.17 8.59
C ILE A 11 -15.31 -0.95 9.98
N ILE A 12 -16.19 -0.73 10.95
CA ILE A 12 -15.84 -0.51 12.35
C ILE A 12 -16.44 -1.69 13.13
N PRO A 13 -15.64 -2.73 13.43
CA PRO A 13 -16.16 -3.89 14.15
C PRO A 13 -16.69 -3.53 15.55
N PRO A 14 -17.60 -4.34 16.13
CA PRO A 14 -18.06 -4.18 17.49
C PRO A 14 -16.90 -4.09 18.48
N ARG A 15 -17.07 -3.27 19.52
CA ARG A 15 -16.10 -3.06 20.61
C ARG A 15 -14.76 -2.41 20.20
N THR A 16 -14.64 -1.88 18.99
CA THR A 16 -13.45 -1.13 18.56
C THR A 16 -13.48 0.36 18.93
N CYS A 17 -14.67 0.97 19.07
CA CYS A 17 -14.85 2.34 19.56
C CYS A 17 -15.28 2.33 21.04
N ALA A 18 -14.59 3.11 21.89
CA ALA A 18 -14.91 3.24 23.30
C ALA A 18 -16.17 4.08 23.59
N ALA A 19 -16.55 4.95 22.66
CA ALA A 19 -17.69 5.86 22.80
C ALA A 19 -18.37 6.11 21.44
N PRO A 20 -19.63 6.59 21.42
CA PRO A 20 -20.31 6.99 20.18
C PRO A 20 -19.47 8.00 19.39
N THR A 21 -19.01 7.59 18.21
CA THR A 21 -18.08 8.39 17.40
C THR A 21 -18.58 8.55 15.97
N ARG A 22 -18.54 9.79 15.47
CA ARG A 22 -18.92 10.11 14.09
C ARG A 22 -17.77 9.81 13.14
N ILE A 23 -17.86 8.71 12.40
CA ILE A 23 -16.87 8.35 11.39
C ILE A 23 -17.13 9.09 10.08
N THR A 24 -16.09 9.70 9.51
CA THR A 24 -16.16 10.35 8.21
C THR A 24 -15.06 9.87 7.29
N CYS A 25 -15.35 9.75 6.00
CA CYS A 25 -14.36 9.50 4.96
C CYS A 25 -14.58 10.47 3.78
N ARG A 26 -13.55 11.19 3.38
CA ARG A 26 -13.61 12.18 2.28
C ARG A 26 -12.49 11.94 1.30
N LEU A 27 -12.77 12.13 0.01
CA LEU A 27 -11.73 12.14 -1.02
C LEU A 27 -11.06 13.51 -1.07
N VAL A 28 -9.73 13.52 -1.13
CA VAL A 28 -8.90 14.71 -1.19
C VAL A 28 -8.21 14.74 -2.55
N LYS A 29 -8.30 15.90 -3.22
CA LYS A 29 -7.58 16.14 -4.46
C LYS A 29 -6.11 16.43 -4.12
N PRO A 30 -5.12 15.74 -4.73
CA PRO A 30 -3.71 15.97 -4.43
C PRO A 30 -3.28 17.44 -4.55
N GLN A 31 -3.87 18.19 -5.49
CA GLN A 31 -3.60 19.62 -5.70
C GLN A 31 -4.01 20.52 -4.53
N LYS A 32 -4.84 20.02 -3.61
CA LYS A 32 -5.26 20.75 -2.41
C LYS A 32 -4.35 20.49 -1.21
N LEU A 33 -3.37 19.60 -1.34
CA LEU A 33 -2.41 19.28 -0.28
C LEU A 33 -1.22 20.22 -0.40
N THR A 34 -0.83 20.82 0.73
CA THR A 34 0.42 21.59 0.83
C THR A 34 1.63 20.69 0.57
N THR A 35 1.58 19.44 1.04
CA THR A 35 2.66 18.47 0.90
C THR A 35 2.07 17.14 0.40
N PRO A 36 1.95 16.93 -0.93
CA PRO A 36 1.48 15.66 -1.46
C PRO A 36 2.46 14.52 -1.15
N PRO A 37 2.03 13.25 -1.26
CA PRO A 37 2.94 12.12 -1.13
C PRO A 37 4.16 12.26 -2.07
N PRO A 38 5.39 12.10 -1.57
CA PRO A 38 6.59 12.18 -2.40
C PRO A 38 6.64 10.94 -3.28
N LEU A 39 6.42 11.12 -4.59
CA LEU A 39 6.48 10.06 -5.59
C LEU A 39 7.79 10.20 -6.37
N VAL A 40 8.49 9.09 -6.59
CA VAL A 40 9.65 9.04 -7.48
C VAL A 40 9.25 8.57 -8.88
N GLU A 41 10.19 8.60 -9.81
CA GLU A 41 9.96 8.09 -11.17
C GLU A 41 9.50 6.62 -11.13
N GLY A 42 8.47 6.29 -11.92
CA GLY A 42 7.84 4.97 -11.91
C GLY A 42 6.75 4.78 -10.84
N GLU A 43 6.62 5.68 -9.86
CA GLU A 43 5.54 5.67 -8.88
C GLU A 43 4.34 6.53 -9.30
N GLY A 44 3.15 6.17 -8.81
CA GLY A 44 1.93 6.91 -9.11
C GLY A 44 0.83 6.65 -8.09
N LEU A 45 -0.04 7.63 -7.86
CA LEU A 45 -1.25 7.41 -7.06
C LEU A 45 -2.17 6.41 -7.77
N ALA A 46 -2.43 5.28 -7.11
CA ALA A 46 -3.35 4.27 -7.59
C ALA A 46 -4.81 4.60 -7.22
N SER A 47 -5.03 5.45 -6.23
CA SER A 47 -6.37 5.90 -5.83
C SER A 47 -6.39 7.40 -5.46
N ARG A 48 -7.59 7.93 -5.19
CA ARG A 48 -7.70 9.25 -4.55
C ARG A 48 -7.20 9.15 -3.11
N ILE A 49 -6.50 10.18 -2.66
CA ILE A 49 -6.13 10.33 -1.26
C ILE A 49 -7.41 10.43 -0.44
N ILE A 50 -7.50 9.68 0.66
CA ILE A 50 -8.65 9.73 1.55
C ILE A 50 -8.28 10.40 2.87
N SER A 51 -9.22 11.15 3.43
CA SER A 51 -9.15 11.68 4.78
C SER A 51 -10.20 11.02 5.64
N LEU A 52 -9.76 10.46 6.77
CA LEU A 52 -10.61 9.78 7.74
C LEU A 52 -10.75 10.64 9.00
N GLY A 53 -11.94 10.64 9.57
CA GLY A 53 -12.27 11.40 10.76
C GLY A 53 -12.95 10.53 11.81
N PRO A 54 -12.68 10.76 13.12
CA PRO A 54 -11.77 11.79 13.63
C PRO A 54 -10.29 11.43 13.44
N SER A 55 -9.47 12.39 13.03
CA SER A 55 -8.02 12.19 12.83
C SER A 55 -7.33 11.91 14.16
N SER A 56 -6.33 11.03 14.14
CA SER A 56 -5.56 10.57 15.30
C SER A 56 -6.39 9.82 16.34
N MET A 57 -7.61 9.40 16.00
CA MET A 57 -8.42 8.53 16.85
C MET A 57 -7.75 7.16 16.96
N GLN A 58 -7.57 6.68 18.18
CA GLN A 58 -7.14 5.32 18.48
C GLN A 58 -8.36 4.43 18.73
N PHE A 59 -8.39 3.28 18.07
CA PHE A 59 -9.40 2.25 18.29
C PHE A 59 -8.87 1.22 19.29
N LEU A 60 -9.78 0.60 20.03
CA LEU A 60 -9.47 -0.51 20.95
C LEU A 60 -9.07 -1.78 20.20
N GLY A 61 -9.40 -1.86 18.91
CA GLY A 61 -9.04 -2.95 18.02
C GLY A 61 -8.95 -2.48 16.57
N PRO A 62 -8.46 -3.33 15.65
CA PRO A 62 -8.32 -2.99 14.25
C PRO A 62 -9.66 -2.68 13.57
N VAL A 63 -9.62 -1.70 12.67
CA VAL A 63 -10.71 -1.31 11.77
C VAL A 63 -10.27 -1.48 10.33
N ILE A 64 -11.22 -1.60 9.40
CA ILE A 64 -10.96 -1.92 8.00
C ILE A 64 -11.43 -0.79 7.10
N VAL A 65 -10.59 -0.43 6.13
CA VAL A 65 -10.91 0.52 5.07
C VAL A 65 -10.60 -0.11 3.71
N GLU A 66 -11.62 -0.29 2.89
CA GLU A 66 -11.47 -0.77 1.51
C GLU A 66 -11.57 0.40 0.54
N ILE A 67 -10.57 0.53 -0.33
CA ILE A 67 -10.41 1.66 -1.26
C ILE A 67 -10.27 1.12 -2.69
N PRO A 68 -11.10 1.56 -3.64
CA PRO A 68 -10.91 1.22 -5.05
C PRO A 68 -9.65 1.88 -5.62
N HIS A 69 -8.94 1.19 -6.49
CA HIS A 69 -7.75 1.67 -7.18
C HIS A 69 -7.85 1.48 -8.70
N PHE A 70 -6.97 2.17 -9.42
CA PHE A 70 -6.91 2.21 -10.88
C PHE A 70 -5.56 1.77 -11.43
N SER A 71 -4.66 1.24 -10.58
CA SER A 71 -3.39 0.70 -11.04
C SER A 71 -3.55 -0.57 -11.90
N SER A 72 -2.66 -0.72 -12.87
CA SER A 72 -2.51 -1.91 -13.70
C SER A 72 -1.46 -2.82 -13.08
N LEU A 73 -1.91 -3.83 -12.32
CA LEU A 73 -1.04 -4.81 -11.66
C LEU A 73 -0.93 -6.14 -12.45
N ALA A 74 -1.60 -6.25 -13.59
CA ALA A 74 -1.76 -7.53 -14.31
C ALA A 74 -0.44 -8.17 -14.75
N ARG A 75 0.63 -7.39 -14.92
CA ARG A 75 1.96 -7.89 -15.30
C ARG A 75 2.79 -8.40 -14.11
N GLY A 76 2.35 -8.17 -12.87
CA GLY A 76 3.11 -8.49 -11.66
C GLY A 76 4.36 -7.63 -11.44
N ASP A 77 4.66 -6.69 -12.35
CA ASP A 77 5.83 -5.81 -12.28
C ASP A 77 5.65 -4.62 -11.32
N ARG A 78 4.44 -4.47 -10.80
CA ARG A 78 4.04 -3.40 -9.91
C ARG A 78 3.37 -3.95 -8.66
N GLU A 79 3.58 -3.24 -7.56
CA GLU A 79 2.89 -3.49 -6.30
C GLU A 79 2.10 -2.25 -5.85
N LEU A 80 1.21 -2.45 -4.88
CA LEU A 80 0.50 -1.37 -4.19
C LEU A 80 1.03 -1.21 -2.77
N VAL A 81 1.48 -0.01 -2.44
CA VAL A 81 1.83 0.38 -1.09
C VAL A 81 0.86 1.40 -0.53
N ILE A 82 0.64 1.33 0.77
CA ILE A 82 -0.20 2.30 1.48
C ILE A 82 0.72 3.31 2.14
N LEU A 83 0.54 4.58 1.82
CA LEU A 83 1.15 5.68 2.56
C LEU A 83 0.11 6.29 3.50
N ARG A 84 0.58 6.69 4.68
CA ARG A 84 -0.20 7.44 5.68
C ARG A 84 0.50 8.74 6.06
N SER A 85 -0.30 9.73 6.43
CA SER A 85 0.18 11.01 6.98
C SER A 85 -0.65 11.42 8.17
N GLU A 86 0.00 11.66 9.31
CA GLU A 86 -0.68 12.08 10.55
C GLU A 86 -1.08 13.56 10.54
N ASN A 87 -0.34 14.38 9.80
CA ASN A 87 -0.43 15.84 9.85
C ASN A 87 -0.53 16.49 8.46
N GLY A 88 -0.44 15.70 7.39
CA GLY A 88 -0.48 16.19 6.01
C GLY A 88 0.84 16.75 5.47
N SER A 89 1.93 16.70 6.25
CA SER A 89 3.24 17.18 5.83
C SER A 89 4.27 16.07 5.65
N VAL A 90 4.17 14.99 6.43
CA VAL A 90 5.08 13.83 6.34
C VAL A 90 4.29 12.60 5.94
N TRP A 91 4.79 11.86 4.96
CA TRP A 91 4.22 10.61 4.48
C TRP A 91 5.14 9.45 4.85
N LYS A 92 4.54 8.38 5.37
CA LYS A 92 5.24 7.15 5.75
C LYS A 92 4.46 5.95 5.25
N GLU A 93 5.17 4.85 4.98
CA GLU A 93 4.50 3.59 4.64
C GLU A 93 3.68 3.09 5.84
N HIS A 94 2.40 2.80 5.60
CA HIS A 94 1.52 2.17 6.57
C HIS A 94 1.81 0.67 6.58
N ARG A 95 2.29 0.17 7.71
CA ARG A 95 2.54 -1.25 7.92
C ARG A 95 1.31 -1.91 8.49
N ASN A 96 0.72 -2.82 7.72
CA ASN A 96 -0.28 -3.72 8.26
C ASN A 96 0.43 -4.75 9.15
N ARG A 97 0.06 -4.78 10.44
CA ARG A 97 0.60 -5.76 11.41
C ARG A 97 -0.24 -7.03 11.50
N TYR A 98 -1.39 -7.06 10.82
CA TYR A 98 -2.35 -8.16 10.87
C TYR A 98 -2.38 -8.87 9.51
N GLY A 99 -2.17 -10.18 9.51
CA GLY A 99 -2.31 -11.00 8.30
C GLY A 99 -3.78 -11.28 7.95
N ASP A 100 -4.02 -11.85 6.78
CA ASP A 100 -5.36 -12.21 6.30
C ASP A 100 -6.06 -13.25 7.20
N GLU A 101 -5.29 -14.10 7.88
CA GLU A 101 -5.79 -15.12 8.83
C GLU A 101 -6.53 -14.52 10.05
N VAL A 102 -6.34 -13.22 10.33
CA VAL A 102 -6.94 -12.55 11.50
C VAL A 102 -8.27 -11.87 11.13
N LEU A 103 -8.67 -11.83 9.85
CA LEU A 103 -9.82 -11.04 9.40
C LEU A 103 -11.15 -11.41 10.08
N GLU A 104 -11.44 -12.70 10.27
CA GLU A 104 -12.64 -13.16 10.99
C GLU A 104 -12.61 -12.71 12.47
N THR A 105 -11.43 -12.78 13.10
CA THR A 105 -11.24 -12.29 14.47
C THR A 105 -11.47 -10.78 14.56
N ILE A 106 -11.05 -10.02 13.54
CA ILE A 106 -11.24 -8.57 13.47
C ILE A 106 -12.72 -8.23 13.43
N LEU A 107 -13.54 -8.96 12.68
CA LEU A 107 -14.99 -8.71 12.58
C LEU A 107 -15.71 -8.89 13.91
N ASN A 108 -15.18 -9.71 14.82
CA ASN A 108 -15.66 -9.79 16.20
C ASN A 108 -17.17 -10.07 16.32
N GLY A 109 -17.69 -10.98 15.48
CA GLY A 109 -19.12 -11.32 15.43
C GLY A 109 -20.00 -10.31 14.69
N MET A 110 -19.41 -9.35 13.96
CA MET A 110 -20.12 -8.51 13.02
C MET A 110 -20.64 -9.35 11.85
N ASP A 111 -21.93 -9.21 11.53
CA ASP A 111 -22.56 -9.84 10.37
C ASP A 111 -22.19 -9.10 9.08
N GLU A 112 -20.92 -9.17 8.71
CA GLU A 112 -20.36 -8.63 7.48
C GLU A 112 -19.39 -9.64 6.88
N GLU A 113 -19.55 -9.92 5.59
CA GLU A 113 -18.60 -10.76 4.87
C GLU A 113 -17.44 -9.92 4.32
N LEU A 114 -16.23 -10.45 4.47
CA LEU A 114 -15.00 -9.91 3.92
C LEU A 114 -14.56 -10.78 2.75
N GLU A 115 -14.49 -10.17 1.58
CA GLU A 115 -14.00 -10.84 0.37
C GLU A 115 -12.53 -11.22 0.54
N SER A 116 -12.12 -12.31 -0.12
CA SER A 116 -10.73 -12.76 -0.15
C SER A 116 -9.84 -11.74 -0.87
N GLN A 117 -8.53 -11.80 -0.61
CA GLN A 117 -7.56 -10.91 -1.27
C GLN A 117 -7.60 -11.08 -2.80
N GLU A 118 -7.80 -12.30 -3.30
CA GLU A 118 -7.94 -12.60 -4.73
C GLU A 118 -9.19 -11.95 -5.36
N GLU A 119 -10.32 -11.96 -4.65
CA GLU A 119 -11.55 -11.30 -5.10
C GLU A 119 -11.41 -9.78 -5.10
N LEU A 120 -10.77 -9.22 -4.08
CA LEU A 120 -10.49 -7.79 -4.00
C LEU A 120 -9.56 -7.35 -5.14
N GLU A 121 -8.56 -8.15 -5.50
CA GLU A 121 -7.67 -7.87 -6.63
C GLU A 121 -8.42 -7.84 -7.96
N LYS A 122 -9.34 -8.79 -8.20
CA LYS A 122 -10.22 -8.79 -9.38
C LYS A 122 -11.09 -7.53 -9.43
N LYS A 123 -11.56 -7.05 -8.27
CA LYS A 123 -12.37 -5.83 -8.14
C LYS A 123 -11.53 -4.54 -8.10
N ARG A 124 -10.20 -4.64 -8.11
CA ARG A 124 -9.27 -3.52 -7.92
C ARG A 124 -9.54 -2.75 -6.63
N ILE A 125 -9.71 -3.47 -5.53
CA ILE A 125 -9.94 -2.91 -4.20
C ILE A 125 -8.71 -3.22 -3.34
N ARG A 126 -8.21 -2.21 -2.64
CA ARG A 126 -7.16 -2.39 -1.63
C ARG A 126 -7.76 -2.25 -0.24
N ARG A 127 -7.57 -3.29 0.58
CA ARG A 127 -7.93 -3.30 1.99
C ARG A 127 -6.79 -2.74 2.85
N ILE A 128 -7.13 -1.86 3.77
CA ILE A 128 -6.25 -1.29 4.79
C ILE A 128 -6.79 -1.72 6.14
N ILE A 129 -5.94 -2.27 6.98
CA ILE A 129 -6.26 -2.64 8.37
C ILE A 129 -5.45 -1.73 9.27
N SER A 130 -6.12 -0.96 10.13
CA SER A 130 -5.46 0.03 10.99
C SER A 130 -6.08 0.02 12.38
N THR A 131 -5.30 0.33 13.41
CA THR A 131 -5.80 0.56 14.77
C THR A 131 -6.06 2.04 15.06
N ASP A 132 -5.85 2.89 14.06
CA ASP A 132 -6.05 4.33 14.16
C ASP A 132 -6.34 4.97 12.79
N PHE A 133 -6.89 6.19 12.82
CA PHE A 133 -7.10 6.98 11.61
C PHE A 133 -6.06 8.09 11.48
N PRO A 134 -5.09 7.98 10.54
CA PRO A 134 -4.26 9.12 10.18
C PRO A 134 -5.11 10.21 9.51
N LEU A 135 -4.57 11.42 9.41
CA LEU A 135 -5.22 12.49 8.66
C LEU A 135 -5.47 12.08 7.20
N TYR A 136 -4.50 11.40 6.58
CA TYR A 136 -4.61 10.90 5.21
C TYR A 136 -4.08 9.48 5.02
N PHE A 137 -4.72 8.75 4.10
CA PHE A 137 -4.17 7.58 3.42
C PHE A 137 -4.05 7.83 1.91
N ALA A 138 -3.02 7.26 1.30
CA ALA A 138 -2.83 7.23 -0.15
C ALA A 138 -2.44 5.81 -0.58
N VAL A 139 -3.08 5.30 -1.64
CA VAL A 139 -2.65 4.06 -2.30
C VAL A 139 -1.71 4.45 -3.43
N VAL A 140 -0.47 3.98 -3.38
CA VAL A 140 0.57 4.25 -4.38
C VAL A 140 0.90 2.96 -5.11
N SER A 141 0.98 3.03 -6.43
CA SER A 141 1.56 1.96 -7.24
C SER A 141 3.01 2.29 -7.54
N ARG A 142 3.88 1.30 -7.36
CA ARG A 142 5.31 1.39 -7.68
C ARG A 142 5.79 0.08 -8.29
N ILE A 143 7.02 0.05 -8.80
CA ILE A 143 7.65 -1.20 -9.24
C ILE A 143 7.81 -2.13 -8.04
N GLN A 144 7.61 -3.43 -8.26
CA GLN A 144 7.79 -4.43 -7.21
C GLN A 144 9.18 -4.29 -6.59
N GLN A 145 9.24 -4.30 -5.26
CA GLN A 145 10.47 -4.09 -4.52
C GLN A 145 10.72 -5.24 -3.53
N GLU A 146 11.75 -6.04 -3.78
CA GLU A 146 12.28 -6.95 -2.77
C GLU A 146 13.11 -6.17 -1.76
N SER A 147 12.82 -6.32 -0.47
CA SER A 147 13.59 -5.63 0.58
C SER A 147 13.97 -6.56 1.72
N ASP A 148 15.19 -6.36 2.23
CA ASP A 148 15.69 -7.08 3.39
C ASP A 148 16.61 -6.19 4.25
N LEU A 149 16.88 -6.61 5.48
CA LEU A 149 17.83 -5.98 6.39
C LEU A 149 19.22 -6.59 6.20
N ILE A 150 20.10 -5.85 5.53
CA ILE A 150 21.50 -6.24 5.29
C ILE A 150 22.40 -5.55 6.32
N GLY A 151 23.27 -6.31 6.97
CA GLY A 151 24.24 -5.83 7.95
C GLY A 151 25.69 -5.89 7.48
N PRO A 152 26.65 -5.56 8.36
CA PRO A 152 28.09 -5.62 8.05
C PRO A 152 28.58 -7.01 7.64
N GLU A 153 27.84 -8.07 7.98
CA GLU A 153 28.05 -9.44 7.51
C GLU A 153 27.83 -9.62 5.99
N GLY A 154 27.32 -8.60 5.30
CA GLY A 154 26.94 -8.67 3.90
C GLY A 154 25.62 -9.41 3.69
N GLY A 155 25.34 -9.80 2.46
CA GLY A 155 24.13 -10.55 2.11
C GLY A 155 23.80 -10.46 0.63
N ARG A 156 22.59 -10.88 0.27
CA ARG A 156 22.12 -10.83 -1.12
C ARG A 156 20.64 -10.45 -1.19
N LEU A 157 20.27 -9.78 -2.26
CA LEU A 157 18.88 -9.56 -2.67
C LEU A 157 18.71 -10.13 -4.07
N SER A 158 17.63 -10.87 -4.31
CA SER A 158 17.31 -11.42 -5.63
C SER A 158 15.89 -11.01 -6.00
N SER A 159 15.70 -10.60 -7.25
CA SER A 159 14.37 -10.22 -7.74
C SER A 159 13.52 -11.46 -7.97
N LYS A 160 12.25 -11.44 -7.54
CA LYS A 160 11.30 -12.52 -7.83
C LYS A 160 10.82 -12.48 -9.27
N LEU A 161 10.68 -11.28 -9.82
CA LEU A 161 10.16 -11.06 -11.16
C LEU A 161 11.19 -11.35 -12.26
N VAL A 162 12.45 -10.99 -12.01
CA VAL A 162 13.57 -11.27 -12.92
C VAL A 162 14.63 -12.06 -12.17
N PRO A 163 14.56 -13.41 -12.13
CA PRO A 163 15.42 -14.24 -11.27
C PRO A 163 16.93 -14.09 -11.53
N ARG A 164 17.30 -13.59 -12.71
CA ARG A 164 18.71 -13.30 -13.07
C ARG A 164 19.24 -12.00 -12.47
N VAL A 165 18.37 -11.15 -11.93
CA VAL A 165 18.74 -9.90 -11.27
C VAL A 165 18.95 -10.18 -9.79
N GLU A 166 20.20 -10.06 -9.37
CA GLU A 166 20.60 -10.14 -7.97
C GLU A 166 21.59 -9.03 -7.63
N ALA A 167 21.57 -8.60 -6.37
CA ALA A 167 22.53 -7.69 -5.80
C ALA A 167 23.23 -8.39 -4.63
N ILE A 168 24.56 -8.51 -4.73
CA ILE A 168 25.40 -9.14 -3.70
C ILE A 168 26.14 -8.05 -2.95
N PHE A 169 26.00 -8.05 -1.63
CA PHE A 169 26.64 -7.13 -0.72
C PHE A 169 27.76 -7.90 0.00
N PRO A 170 29.05 -7.60 -0.26
CA PRO A 170 30.14 -8.22 0.46
C PRO A 170 30.16 -7.78 1.94
N GLU A 171 30.94 -8.48 2.75
CA GLU A 171 31.21 -8.05 4.13
C GLU A 171 31.70 -6.59 4.15
N THR A 172 31.30 -5.85 5.17
CA THR A 172 31.61 -4.43 5.41
C THR A 172 31.06 -3.43 4.38
N ALA A 173 30.27 -3.87 3.40
CA ALA A 173 29.58 -2.97 2.44
C ALA A 173 28.68 -1.94 3.13
N VAL A 174 28.16 -2.27 4.32
CA VAL A 174 27.40 -1.38 5.19
C VAL A 174 27.97 -1.43 6.61
N THR A 175 27.95 -0.29 7.30
CA THR A 175 28.48 -0.18 8.68
C THR A 175 27.46 -0.51 9.76
N LYS A 176 26.17 -0.62 9.39
CA LYS A 176 25.04 -0.93 10.27
C LYS A 176 23.99 -1.71 9.50
N ARG A 177 23.09 -2.39 10.22
CA ARG A 177 21.93 -3.06 9.60
C ARG A 177 21.00 -2.01 8.99
N VAL A 178 20.85 -2.05 7.68
CA VAL A 178 20.02 -1.12 6.89
C VAL A 178 19.03 -1.89 6.03
N ARG A 179 17.85 -1.32 5.81
CA ARG A 179 16.88 -1.88 4.87
C ARG A 179 17.28 -1.49 3.46
N LEU A 180 17.65 -2.47 2.65
CA LEU A 180 17.94 -2.29 1.23
C LEU A 180 16.77 -2.81 0.40
N GLY A 181 16.54 -2.18 -0.74
CA GLY A 181 15.50 -2.54 -1.70
C GLY A 181 16.10 -2.80 -3.07
N LEU A 182 15.64 -3.84 -3.75
CA LEU A 182 15.95 -4.17 -5.13
C LEU A 182 14.65 -4.06 -5.94
N GLN A 183 14.70 -3.30 -7.03
CA GLN A 183 13.61 -3.20 -7.99
C GLN A 183 14.12 -3.63 -9.36
N ALA A 184 13.36 -4.47 -10.06
CA ALA A 184 13.65 -4.89 -11.42
C ALA A 184 12.40 -4.68 -12.27
N GLN A 185 12.52 -3.87 -13.34
CA GLN A 185 11.42 -3.62 -14.27
C GLN A 185 11.73 -4.23 -15.64
N PRO A 186 11.08 -5.34 -16.02
CA PRO A 186 11.21 -5.93 -17.34
C PRO A 186 10.61 -5.01 -18.41
N ILE A 187 11.38 -4.79 -19.47
CA ILE A 187 10.92 -4.04 -20.64
C ILE A 187 10.28 -5.05 -21.62
N PRO A 188 9.00 -4.88 -22.01
CA PRO A 188 8.39 -5.75 -23.01
C PRO A 188 9.02 -5.58 -24.40
N ASP A 189 9.27 -6.69 -25.08
CA ASP A 189 9.80 -6.69 -26.46
C ASP A 189 8.87 -5.98 -27.45
N GLU A 190 7.55 -6.07 -27.25
CA GLU A 190 6.57 -5.35 -28.07
C GLU A 190 6.76 -3.83 -27.96
N LEU A 191 7.06 -3.34 -26.75
CA LEU A 191 7.33 -1.92 -26.51
C LEU A 191 8.66 -1.50 -27.14
N LEU A 192 9.69 -2.35 -27.05
CA LEU A 192 10.99 -2.11 -27.71
C LEU A 192 10.85 -2.06 -29.23
N THR A 193 10.22 -3.09 -29.81
CA THR A 193 9.98 -3.19 -31.26
C THR A 193 9.19 -1.98 -31.77
N ARG A 194 8.18 -1.53 -31.01
CA ARG A 194 7.38 -0.36 -31.39
C ARG A 194 8.18 0.95 -31.38
N GLN A 195 9.14 1.11 -30.47
CA GLN A 195 9.90 2.36 -30.30
C GLN A 195 11.20 2.40 -31.10
N LEU A 196 11.88 1.25 -31.23
CA LEU A 196 13.23 1.13 -31.77
C LEU A 196 13.31 0.19 -32.98
N GLY A 197 12.21 -0.46 -33.38
CA GLY A 197 12.22 -1.45 -34.46
C GLY A 197 13.18 -2.60 -34.14
N ASN A 198 14.05 -2.92 -35.10
CA ASN A 198 15.03 -3.99 -34.96
C ASN A 198 16.41 -3.47 -34.47
N GLN A 199 16.46 -2.26 -33.91
CA GLN A 199 17.69 -1.67 -33.37
C GLN A 199 17.93 -2.02 -31.90
N ALA A 200 16.94 -2.64 -31.24
CA ALA A 200 17.01 -3.08 -29.83
C ALA A 200 17.81 -4.37 -29.65
#